data_AF-A0A178F1D8-F1
#
_entry.id   AF-A0A178F1D8-F1
#
_cell.length_a   1.000
_cell.length_b   1.000
_cell.length_c   1.000
_cell.angle_alpha   90.00
_cell.angle_beta   90.00
_cell.angle_gamma   90.00
#
_symmetry.space_group_name_H-M   'P 1'
#
loop_
_entity.id
_entity.type
_entity.pdbx_description
1 polymer ?
#
loop_
_entity_poly.entity_id
_entity_poly.type
_entity_poly.pdbx_seq_one_letter_code
_entity_poly.pdbx_strand_id
1 'polypeptide(L)'
;MTTEGASLYPSLENRPVKSTICLFDVDGTLTPARQGVSPEMLQLLSQLRHKCAIGFVGGSDLVKQQEQLATPATNVTSLFDFCFAENGLTAFRLGKPMASNSFIQWLGEEKYQKLVNFVLGYMSNLTLPKKRGTFMEFRNGMVNISPIGRNASVEERNEFEKYDKQHNIRKTLVEALKKEFPDYGLTYSIGGQISFDVFPTGWDKTYCLQHIEAEKSISGVEYTTIHFFGDKCFEGGNDYEIFSDKRTIGHSVSGPQDTIKLLKELQRQQGTALSHQQSTTMPKLQLVVTESPRIVRPSRRRSVETSLRSIFLSGNSSQLNNQRLLPPASSKSLQLVPSYQRHFSSVSYRTSSHLIQKHAVILHQQSSPKLQETTSGSIPIRHNGVYVATFNPARRAFHQTAVVKKDHHFDTLKVVQRLKNEGFSEEQAVALMKVMSDVIEESMQNLTRAMVSREDAERSAYTQKVDFAKLRSELLNSDSTEAQLTRSSHDKIAGDLAKLNSRLRDEIGRTQASVRLDLNLEKGRIREESNGQEMRIKETETRIEQEVAGVRERVEAVKFSTLQWLMGVCTGTAALILGAWRLLM
;
A
#
# COMPACT_ATOMS: atom_id res chain seq x y z
N MET A 1 20.69 -24.84 -18.45
CA MET A 1 21.36 -23.72 -17.76
C MET A 1 20.81 -22.43 -18.34
N THR A 2 19.71 -21.95 -17.76
CA THR A 2 19.08 -20.68 -18.12
C THR A 2 19.77 -19.59 -17.30
N THR A 3 20.38 -18.64 -18.00
CA THR A 3 20.99 -17.43 -17.44
C THR A 3 19.96 -16.62 -16.67
N GLU A 4 19.99 -16.71 -15.34
CA GLU A 4 19.27 -15.80 -14.44
C GLU A 4 19.87 -14.40 -14.61
N GLY A 5 19.04 -13.44 -15.03
CA GLY A 5 19.40 -12.03 -14.94
C GLY A 5 19.66 -11.70 -13.47
N ALA A 6 20.83 -11.14 -13.18
CA ALA A 6 21.25 -10.81 -11.82
C ALA A 6 20.17 -9.97 -11.12
N SER A 7 19.57 -10.51 -10.06
CA SER A 7 18.70 -9.72 -9.19
C SER A 7 19.52 -8.57 -8.59
N LEU A 8 18.97 -7.35 -8.60
CA LEU A 8 19.63 -6.14 -8.07
C LEU A 8 20.14 -6.33 -6.62
N TYR A 9 19.50 -7.25 -5.90
CA TYR A 9 19.79 -7.59 -4.52
C TYR A 9 20.21 -9.07 -4.39
N PRO A 10 21.16 -9.40 -3.49
CA PRO A 10 21.45 -10.80 -3.14
C PRO A 10 20.19 -11.57 -2.72
N SER A 11 20.14 -12.88 -3.00
CA SER A 11 19.07 -13.74 -2.48
C SER A 11 19.07 -13.74 -0.94
N LEU A 12 17.94 -14.09 -0.32
CA LEU A 12 17.78 -14.08 1.15
C LEU A 12 18.87 -14.88 1.87
N GLU A 13 19.23 -16.05 1.32
CA GLU A 13 20.29 -16.92 1.82
C GLU A 13 21.69 -16.29 1.72
N ASN A 14 21.90 -15.44 0.72
CA ASN A 14 23.18 -14.82 0.38
C ASN A 14 23.38 -13.41 0.98
N ARG A 15 22.44 -12.92 1.80
CA ARG A 15 22.63 -11.68 2.57
C ARG A 15 23.81 -11.84 3.53
N PRO A 16 24.66 -10.80 3.72
CA PRO A 16 25.84 -10.88 4.57
C PRO A 16 25.50 -10.95 6.05
N VAL A 17 24.43 -10.29 6.50
CA VAL A 17 23.93 -10.40 7.87
C VAL A 17 22.93 -11.55 7.92
N LYS A 18 23.41 -12.72 8.36
CA LYS A 18 22.63 -13.96 8.40
C LYS A 18 21.51 -13.89 9.42
N SER A 19 20.43 -14.63 9.16
CA SER A 19 19.32 -14.86 10.11
C SER A 19 18.70 -13.59 10.70
N THR A 20 18.84 -12.46 10.00
CA THR A 20 18.40 -11.15 10.46
C THR A 20 17.38 -10.55 9.50
N ILE A 21 16.27 -10.05 10.04
CA ILE A 21 15.25 -9.30 9.31
C ILE A 21 14.89 -8.03 10.09
N CYS A 22 14.68 -6.93 9.37
CA CYS A 22 14.10 -5.71 9.93
C CYS A 22 12.67 -5.53 9.42
N LEU A 23 11.72 -5.54 10.34
CA LEU A 23 10.31 -5.27 10.12
C LEU A 23 9.97 -3.85 10.58
N PHE A 24 9.19 -3.14 9.77
CA PHE A 24 8.82 -1.75 10.04
C PHE A 24 7.30 -1.60 10.04
N ASP A 25 6.76 -0.91 11.04
CA ASP A 25 5.50 -0.21 10.84
C ASP A 25 5.64 0.86 9.73
N VAL A 26 4.51 1.31 9.16
CA VAL A 26 4.48 2.26 8.05
C VAL A 26 4.22 3.69 8.52
N ASP A 27 3.03 3.94 9.07
CA ASP A 27 2.51 5.29 9.37
C ASP A 27 3.04 5.80 10.70
N GLY A 28 3.91 6.83 10.67
CA GLY A 28 4.60 7.33 11.86
C GLY A 28 5.99 6.72 12.03
N THR A 29 6.26 5.59 11.37
CA THR A 29 7.55 4.87 11.47
C THR A 29 8.42 5.05 10.22
N LEU A 30 7.93 4.68 9.04
CA LEU A 30 8.64 4.88 7.77
C LEU A 30 8.26 6.21 7.10
N THR A 31 7.02 6.63 7.29
CA THR A 31 6.48 7.87 6.71
C THR A 31 5.93 8.78 7.80
N PRO A 32 5.89 10.11 7.57
CA PRO A 32 5.06 10.96 8.41
C PRO A 32 3.59 10.51 8.28
N ALA A 33 2.80 10.67 9.34
CA ALA A 33 1.42 10.19 9.37
C ALA A 33 0.63 10.64 8.13
N ARG A 34 0.12 9.67 7.35
CA ARG A 34 -0.67 9.88 6.12
C ARG A 34 0.06 10.63 4.99
N GLN A 35 1.39 10.61 4.97
CA GLN A 35 2.20 11.22 3.91
C GLN A 35 3.09 10.19 3.21
N GLY A 36 3.69 10.60 2.09
CA GLY A 36 4.63 9.78 1.34
C GLY A 36 5.99 9.64 2.04
N VAL A 37 6.68 8.55 1.75
CA VAL A 37 8.03 8.25 2.23
C VAL A 37 9.07 9.23 1.67
N SER A 38 10.06 9.59 2.48
CA SER A 38 11.15 10.46 2.03
C SER A 38 12.15 9.70 1.13
N PRO A 39 12.79 10.37 0.16
CA PRO A 39 13.84 9.75 -0.65
C PRO A 39 15.02 9.24 0.19
N GLU A 40 15.35 9.92 1.29
CA GLU A 40 16.40 9.49 2.23
C GLU A 40 16.06 8.13 2.86
N MET A 41 14.81 7.95 3.31
CA MET A 41 14.36 6.68 3.88
C MET A 41 14.42 5.55 2.86
N LEU A 42 13.96 5.78 1.63
CA LEU A 42 14.03 4.78 0.55
C LEU A 42 15.47 4.38 0.23
N GLN A 43 16.39 5.34 0.18
CA GLN A 43 17.81 5.06 -0.03
C GLN A 43 18.39 4.22 1.11
N LEU A 44 18.05 4.55 2.36
CA LEU A 44 18.52 3.83 3.53
C LEU A 44 17.96 2.40 3.57
N LEU A 45 16.68 2.21 3.25
CA LEU A 45 16.05 0.89 3.15
C LEU A 45 16.69 0.05 2.04
N SER A 46 16.98 0.63 0.87
CA SER A 46 17.70 -0.06 -0.21
C SER A 46 19.10 -0.51 0.24
N GLN A 47 19.85 0.35 0.92
CA GLN A 47 21.17 0.01 1.49
C GLN A 47 21.06 -1.08 2.57
N LEU A 48 20.07 -1.00 3.44
CA LEU A 48 19.81 -2.00 4.48
C LEU A 48 19.46 -3.35 3.86
N ARG A 49 18.65 -3.34 2.80
CA ARG A 49 18.26 -4.54 2.06
C ARG A 49 19.47 -5.29 1.54
N HIS A 50 20.52 -4.63 1.05
CA HIS A 50 21.76 -5.32 0.67
C HIS A 50 22.42 -6.12 1.81
N LYS A 51 22.15 -5.77 3.08
CA LYS A 51 22.77 -6.38 4.26
C LYS A 51 21.92 -7.48 4.90
N CYS A 52 20.64 -7.23 5.11
CA CYS A 52 19.69 -8.15 5.75
C CYS A 52 18.33 -8.12 5.03
N ALA A 53 17.44 -9.05 5.38
CA ALA A 53 16.08 -9.01 4.87
C ALA A 53 15.32 -7.81 5.44
N ILE A 54 14.45 -7.21 4.64
CA ILE A 54 13.58 -6.12 5.12
C ILE A 54 12.11 -6.39 4.78
N GLY A 55 11.22 -5.94 5.64
CA GLY A 55 9.79 -5.98 5.38
C GLY A 55 9.01 -4.90 6.12
N PHE A 56 7.80 -4.62 5.67
CA PHE A 56 6.88 -3.74 6.40
C PHE A 56 5.66 -4.53 6.89
N VAL A 57 5.06 -4.07 7.99
CA VAL A 57 3.80 -4.57 8.54
C VAL A 57 2.88 -3.40 8.89
N GLY A 58 1.77 -3.28 8.15
CA GLY A 58 0.77 -2.23 8.36
C GLY A 58 -0.63 -2.81 8.51
N GLY A 59 -1.49 -2.15 9.29
CA GLY A 59 -2.90 -2.53 9.43
C GLY A 59 -3.78 -2.12 8.24
N SER A 60 -3.26 -1.30 7.33
CA SER A 60 -3.94 -0.85 6.12
C SER A 60 -3.77 -1.85 4.95
N ASP A 61 -4.61 -1.70 3.93
CA ASP A 61 -4.55 -2.48 2.69
C ASP A 61 -3.31 -2.17 1.85
N LEU A 62 -3.03 -2.99 0.83
CA LEU A 62 -1.85 -2.79 -0.02
C LEU A 62 -1.90 -1.47 -0.81
N VAL A 63 -3.09 -0.95 -1.12
CA VAL A 63 -3.27 0.27 -1.92
C VAL A 63 -2.74 1.48 -1.17
N LYS A 64 -3.09 1.63 0.12
CA LYS A 64 -2.53 2.69 0.97
C LYS A 64 -1.03 2.57 1.11
N GLN A 65 -0.51 1.35 1.21
CA GLN A 65 0.91 1.08 1.39
C GLN A 65 1.67 1.46 0.10
N GLN A 66 1.06 1.21 -1.06
CA GLN A 66 1.55 1.64 -2.36
C GLN A 66 1.58 3.17 -2.49
N GLU A 67 0.55 3.88 -1.99
CA GLU A 67 0.51 5.35 -1.99
C GLU A 67 1.57 5.97 -1.07
N GLN A 68 1.81 5.36 0.10
CA GLN A 68 2.74 5.88 1.10
C GLN A 68 4.20 5.57 0.79
N LEU A 69 4.51 4.33 0.40
CA LEU A 69 5.90 3.84 0.32
C LEU A 69 6.48 3.85 -1.09
N ALA A 70 5.66 4.09 -2.12
CA ALA A 70 6.10 3.96 -3.50
C ALA A 70 5.46 4.99 -4.42
N THR A 71 5.93 5.03 -5.66
CA THR A 71 5.40 5.91 -6.71
C THR A 71 4.52 5.10 -7.66
N PRO A 72 3.63 5.72 -8.47
CA PRO A 72 2.84 4.99 -9.47
C PRO A 72 3.69 4.18 -10.48
N ALA A 73 4.97 4.54 -10.66
CA ALA A 73 5.89 3.85 -11.55
C ALA A 73 6.58 2.63 -10.90
N THR A 74 6.57 2.51 -9.57
CA THR A 74 7.28 1.45 -8.83
C THR A 74 6.33 0.72 -7.91
N ASN A 75 6.25 -0.60 -8.00
CA ASN A 75 5.40 -1.38 -7.11
C ASN A 75 6.05 -1.49 -5.72
N VAL A 76 5.32 -1.22 -4.64
CA VAL A 76 5.80 -1.31 -3.25
C VAL A 76 6.34 -2.70 -2.93
N THR A 77 5.77 -3.75 -3.53
CA THR A 77 6.22 -5.14 -3.35
C THR A 77 7.61 -5.42 -3.93
N SER A 78 8.13 -4.53 -4.78
CA SER A 78 9.50 -4.61 -5.29
C SER A 78 10.52 -3.96 -4.37
N LEU A 79 10.10 -3.12 -3.42
CA LEU A 79 10.99 -2.37 -2.52
C LEU A 79 11.43 -3.17 -1.30
N PHE A 80 10.60 -4.11 -0.85
CA PHE A 80 10.84 -4.94 0.33
C PHE A 80 10.95 -6.42 -0.04
N ASP A 81 11.54 -7.22 0.84
CA ASP A 81 11.56 -8.68 0.70
C ASP A 81 10.23 -9.28 1.15
N PHE A 82 9.65 -8.71 2.22
CA PHE A 82 8.34 -9.09 2.74
C PHE A 82 7.41 -7.88 2.84
N CYS A 83 6.16 -8.03 2.40
CA CYS A 83 5.15 -6.98 2.50
C CYS A 83 3.93 -7.54 3.20
N PHE A 84 3.62 -7.02 4.38
CA PHE A 84 2.49 -7.46 5.19
C PHE A 84 1.46 -6.34 5.28
N ALA A 85 0.46 -6.39 4.40
CA ALA A 85 -0.73 -5.57 4.48
C ALA A 85 -1.76 -6.25 5.39
N GLU A 86 -2.62 -5.45 6.02
CA GLU A 86 -3.65 -5.93 6.95
C GLU A 86 -3.07 -6.85 8.04
N ASN A 87 -2.00 -6.40 8.72
CA ASN A 87 -1.25 -7.13 9.74
C ASN A 87 -0.58 -8.45 9.26
N GLY A 88 -0.56 -8.70 7.94
CA GLY A 88 0.02 -9.90 7.34
C GLY A 88 -1.01 -10.92 6.85
N LEU A 89 -2.30 -10.58 6.86
CA LEU A 89 -3.31 -11.39 6.18
C LEU A 89 -3.12 -11.39 4.67
N THR A 90 -2.74 -10.23 4.13
CA THR A 90 -2.30 -10.08 2.75
C THR A 90 -0.78 -9.96 2.76
N ALA A 91 -0.09 -11.05 2.43
CA ALA A 91 1.36 -11.15 2.50
C ALA A 91 1.99 -11.33 1.11
N PHE A 92 3.13 -10.68 0.87
CA PHE A 92 3.96 -10.90 -0.30
C PHE A 92 5.39 -11.23 0.10
N ARG A 93 6.01 -12.16 -0.63
CA ARG A 93 7.42 -12.53 -0.52
C ARG A 93 8.09 -12.31 -1.88
N LEU A 94 9.10 -11.44 -1.93
CA LEU A 94 9.85 -11.11 -3.14
C LEU A 94 8.93 -10.78 -4.34
N GLY A 95 7.89 -9.98 -4.09
CA GLY A 95 6.88 -9.61 -5.09
C GLY A 95 5.81 -10.65 -5.38
N LYS A 96 5.91 -11.88 -4.84
CA LYS A 96 4.93 -12.95 -5.05
C LYS A 96 3.93 -13.01 -3.89
N PRO A 97 2.62 -13.11 -4.15
CA PRO A 97 1.63 -13.25 -3.09
C PRO A 97 1.82 -14.59 -2.37
N MET A 98 1.67 -14.57 -1.04
CA MET A 98 1.63 -15.75 -0.18
C MET A 98 0.18 -16.16 0.09
N ALA A 99 -0.02 -17.31 0.75
CA ALA A 99 -1.34 -17.74 1.16
C ALA A 99 -1.96 -16.69 2.09
N SER A 100 -3.07 -16.10 1.66
CA SER A 100 -3.86 -15.15 2.43
C SER A 100 -4.95 -15.88 3.21
N ASN A 101 -5.18 -15.50 4.46
CA ASN A 101 -6.39 -15.86 5.19
C ASN A 101 -7.36 -14.68 5.21
N SER A 102 -8.64 -14.98 5.43
CA SER A 102 -9.67 -13.96 5.64
C SER A 102 -10.50 -14.31 6.88
N PHE A 103 -11.08 -13.30 7.50
CA PHE A 103 -11.91 -13.44 8.70
C PHE A 103 -13.03 -14.45 8.48
N ILE A 104 -13.68 -14.37 7.31
CA ILE A 104 -14.79 -15.27 6.97
C ILE A 104 -14.33 -16.71 6.72
N GLN A 105 -13.14 -16.89 6.13
CA GLN A 105 -12.55 -18.22 5.92
C GLN A 105 -12.13 -18.87 7.25
N TRP A 106 -11.65 -18.07 8.21
CA TRP A 106 -11.26 -18.56 9.54
C TRP A 106 -12.48 -18.86 10.43
N LEU A 107 -13.43 -17.93 10.51
CA LEU A 107 -14.59 -18.06 11.40
C LEU A 107 -15.66 -19.01 10.83
N GLY A 108 -15.82 -19.01 9.50
CA GLY A 108 -16.88 -19.71 8.80
C GLY A 108 -18.20 -18.92 8.72
N GLU A 109 -18.95 -19.12 7.65
CA GLU A 109 -20.18 -18.38 7.33
C GLU A 109 -21.26 -18.55 8.41
N GLU A 110 -21.44 -19.76 8.94
CA GLU A 110 -22.46 -20.03 9.96
C GLU A 110 -22.20 -19.24 11.26
N LYS A 111 -20.96 -19.28 11.75
CA LYS A 111 -20.56 -18.55 12.96
C LYS A 111 -20.61 -17.05 12.74
N TYR A 112 -20.18 -16.59 11.57
CA TYR A 112 -20.24 -15.18 11.19
C TYR A 112 -21.68 -14.67 11.16
N GLN A 113 -22.63 -15.38 10.54
CA GLN A 113 -24.03 -14.97 10.53
C GLN A 113 -24.63 -14.89 11.94
N LYS A 114 -24.26 -15.81 12.86
CA LYS A 114 -24.66 -15.71 14.28
C LYS A 114 -24.14 -14.43 14.93
N LEU A 115 -22.88 -14.08 14.70
CA LEU A 115 -22.28 -12.82 15.18
C LEU A 115 -23.03 -11.61 14.61
N VAL A 116 -23.27 -11.59 13.29
CA VAL A 116 -23.99 -10.51 12.60
C VAL A 116 -25.41 -10.34 13.15
N ASN A 117 -26.16 -11.43 13.27
CA ASN A 117 -27.55 -11.40 13.75
C ASN A 117 -27.63 -10.91 15.19
N PHE A 118 -26.71 -11.33 16.05
CA PHE A 118 -26.62 -10.83 17.43
C PHE A 118 -26.33 -9.33 17.45
N VAL A 119 -25.32 -8.87 16.70
CA VAL A 119 -24.93 -7.45 16.67
C VAL A 119 -26.09 -6.60 16.16
N LEU A 120 -26.73 -6.97 15.05
CA LEU A 120 -27.85 -6.21 14.49
C LEU A 120 -29.07 -6.23 15.41
N GLY A 121 -29.40 -7.37 16.02
CA GLY A 121 -30.47 -7.49 17.01
C GLY A 121 -30.21 -6.72 18.31
N TYR A 122 -28.96 -6.66 18.76
CA TYR A 122 -28.58 -5.82 19.90
C TYR A 122 -28.75 -4.34 19.53
N MET A 123 -28.25 -3.93 18.36
CA MET A 123 -28.32 -2.55 17.91
C MET A 123 -29.75 -2.07 17.63
N SER A 124 -30.67 -2.95 17.25
CA SER A 124 -32.08 -2.56 17.08
C SER A 124 -32.71 -2.14 18.41
N ASN A 125 -32.37 -2.82 19.50
CA ASN A 125 -32.91 -2.55 20.84
C ASN A 125 -32.17 -1.43 21.59
N LEU A 126 -30.94 -1.12 21.20
CA LEU A 126 -30.14 -0.05 21.82
C LEU A 126 -30.76 1.33 21.56
N THR A 127 -31.08 2.08 22.61
CA THR A 127 -31.53 3.48 22.48
C THR A 127 -30.33 4.43 22.46
N LEU A 128 -30.22 5.25 21.42
CA LEU A 128 -29.18 6.27 21.27
C LEU A 128 -29.80 7.61 20.86
N PRO A 129 -29.18 8.75 21.18
CA PRO A 129 -29.66 10.06 20.73
C PRO A 129 -29.74 10.17 19.21
N LYS A 130 -28.79 9.55 18.50
CA LYS A 130 -28.69 9.55 17.04
C LYS A 130 -28.25 8.16 16.57
N LYS A 131 -28.86 7.69 15.48
CA LYS A 131 -28.40 6.55 14.67
C LYS A 131 -28.28 7.00 13.21
N ARG A 132 -27.28 6.49 12.51
CA ARG A 132 -27.02 6.80 11.09
C ARG A 132 -27.05 5.50 10.30
N GLY A 133 -25.93 5.13 9.68
CA GLY A 133 -25.79 3.93 8.86
C GLY A 133 -24.37 3.38 8.90
N THR A 134 -24.17 2.21 8.28
CA THR A 134 -22.92 1.43 8.36
C THR A 134 -22.57 1.12 9.81
N PHE A 135 -23.47 0.40 10.47
CA PHE A 135 -23.33 -0.08 11.85
C PHE A 135 -22.27 -1.16 11.99
N MET A 136 -22.05 -1.90 10.92
CA MET A 136 -21.09 -2.98 10.86
C MET A 136 -20.46 -2.96 9.48
N GLU A 137 -19.13 -2.89 9.44
CA GLU A 137 -18.33 -2.85 8.22
C GLU A 137 -17.44 -4.09 8.20
N PHE A 138 -17.72 -4.99 7.25
CA PHE A 138 -16.91 -6.17 7.03
C PHE A 138 -15.63 -5.80 6.28
N ARG A 139 -14.49 -6.26 6.80
CA ARG A 139 -13.18 -6.15 6.16
C ARG A 139 -12.56 -7.54 6.06
N ASN A 140 -11.50 -7.67 5.25
CA ASN A 140 -10.86 -8.97 5.04
C ASN A 140 -10.33 -9.58 6.35
N GLY A 141 -9.77 -8.76 7.26
CA GLY A 141 -9.22 -9.23 8.53
C GLY A 141 -10.09 -9.09 9.77
N MET A 142 -11.19 -8.35 9.70
CA MET A 142 -11.92 -7.94 10.89
C MET A 142 -13.30 -7.42 10.55
N VAL A 143 -14.09 -7.20 11.58
CA VAL A 143 -15.37 -6.49 11.49
C VAL A 143 -15.28 -5.24 12.36
N ASN A 144 -15.52 -4.07 11.78
CA ASN A 144 -15.65 -2.84 12.54
C ASN A 144 -17.11 -2.62 12.91
N ILE A 145 -17.39 -2.44 14.20
CA ILE A 145 -18.74 -2.30 14.74
C ILE A 145 -18.90 -0.89 15.34
N SER A 146 -19.92 -0.15 14.91
CA SER A 146 -20.19 1.23 15.30
C SER A 146 -21.67 1.40 15.70
N PRO A 147 -21.99 1.62 17.01
CA PRO A 147 -23.37 1.76 17.46
C PRO A 147 -24.14 2.95 16.84
N ILE A 148 -23.46 4.10 16.65
CA ILE A 148 -24.05 5.25 15.94
C ILE A 148 -24.05 5.05 14.42
N GLY A 149 -23.11 4.26 13.90
CA GLY A 149 -22.87 4.04 12.47
C GLY A 149 -21.76 4.92 11.90
N ARG A 150 -20.95 4.39 10.97
CA ARG A 150 -19.81 5.09 10.36
C ARG A 150 -20.22 6.28 9.47
N ASN A 151 -21.47 6.34 9.00
CA ASN A 151 -21.98 7.49 8.26
C ASN A 151 -22.22 8.75 9.12
N ALA A 152 -21.94 8.70 10.43
CA ALA A 152 -22.03 9.87 11.29
C ALA A 152 -21.07 10.99 10.86
N SER A 153 -21.56 12.24 10.92
CA SER A 153 -20.77 13.45 10.66
C SER A 153 -19.67 13.63 11.72
N VAL A 154 -18.72 14.54 11.48
CA VAL A 154 -17.65 14.82 12.45
C VAL A 154 -18.22 15.31 13.77
N GLU A 155 -19.23 16.19 13.73
CA GLU A 155 -19.93 16.72 14.90
C GLU A 155 -20.64 15.59 15.66
N GLU A 156 -21.34 14.72 14.94
CA GLU A 156 -22.05 13.57 15.52
C GLU A 156 -21.10 12.55 16.15
N ARG A 157 -19.92 12.35 15.57
CA ARG A 157 -18.85 11.50 16.13
C ARG A 157 -18.35 12.08 17.46
N ASN A 158 -18.12 13.39 17.51
CA ASN A 158 -17.69 14.08 18.73
C ASN A 158 -18.76 14.01 19.83
N GLU A 159 -20.04 14.16 19.47
CA GLU A 159 -21.15 14.01 20.40
C GLU A 159 -21.27 12.57 20.91
N PHE A 160 -21.18 11.58 20.02
CA PHE A 160 -21.24 10.18 20.41
C PHE A 160 -20.07 9.78 21.30
N GLU A 161 -18.86 10.27 21.05
CA GLU A 161 -17.70 9.97 21.90
C GLU A 161 -17.92 10.47 23.34
N LYS A 162 -18.49 11.67 23.51
CA LYS A 162 -18.84 12.20 24.83
C LYS A 162 -19.93 11.37 25.50
N TYR A 163 -20.95 10.99 24.73
CA TYR A 163 -22.04 10.15 25.21
C TYR A 163 -21.56 8.76 25.62
N ASP A 164 -20.70 8.13 24.82
CA ASP A 164 -20.12 6.81 25.09
C ASP A 164 -19.22 6.81 26.32
N LYS A 165 -18.46 7.88 26.56
CA LYS A 165 -17.66 8.03 27.80
C LYS A 165 -18.54 8.10 29.06
N GLN A 166 -19.74 8.65 28.96
CA GLN A 166 -20.68 8.77 30.07
C GLN A 166 -21.49 7.48 30.28
N HIS A 167 -21.94 6.85 29.19
CA HIS A 167 -22.88 5.73 29.22
C HIS A 167 -22.24 4.36 28.94
N ASN A 168 -20.94 4.31 28.61
CA ASN A 168 -20.16 3.10 28.34
C ASN A 168 -20.78 2.18 27.28
N ILE A 169 -21.35 2.74 26.21
CA ILE A 169 -22.13 2.00 25.20
C ILE A 169 -21.29 0.92 24.53
N ARG A 170 -20.11 1.26 24.00
CA ARG A 170 -19.21 0.32 23.33
C ARG A 170 -18.70 -0.75 24.29
N LYS A 171 -18.31 -0.35 25.51
CA LYS A 171 -17.82 -1.29 26.53
C LYS A 171 -18.88 -2.34 26.89
N THR A 172 -20.13 -1.89 27.10
CA THR A 172 -21.26 -2.77 27.44
C THR A 172 -21.56 -3.74 26.28
N LEU A 173 -21.53 -3.26 25.04
CA LEU A 173 -21.71 -4.11 23.86
C LEU A 173 -20.57 -5.13 23.69
N VAL A 174 -19.32 -4.74 23.94
CA VAL A 174 -18.18 -5.68 23.92
C VAL A 174 -18.32 -6.75 25.01
N GLU A 175 -18.75 -6.39 26.22
CA GLU A 175 -19.00 -7.36 27.29
C GLU A 175 -20.15 -8.32 26.94
N ALA A 176 -21.22 -7.82 26.32
CA ALA A 176 -22.31 -8.66 25.82
C ALA A 176 -21.83 -9.64 24.74
N LEU A 177 -20.99 -9.17 23.80
CA LEU A 177 -20.40 -10.02 22.76
C LEU A 177 -19.49 -11.11 23.34
N LYS A 178 -18.64 -10.76 24.31
CA LYS A 178 -17.77 -11.73 25.00
C LYS A 178 -18.58 -12.79 25.76
N LYS A 179 -19.72 -12.40 26.33
CA LYS A 179 -20.62 -13.32 27.05
C LYS A 179 -21.35 -14.27 26.11
N GLU A 180 -21.79 -13.78 24.95
CA GLU A 180 -22.51 -14.58 23.96
C GLU A 180 -21.59 -15.53 23.18
N PHE A 181 -20.37 -15.08 22.86
CA PHE A 181 -19.42 -15.81 22.02
C PHE A 181 -18.08 -16.11 22.72
N PRO A 182 -18.09 -16.79 23.89
CA PRO A 182 -16.87 -17.06 24.65
C PRO A 182 -15.91 -18.03 23.94
N ASP A 183 -16.44 -18.92 23.10
CA ASP A 183 -15.72 -19.97 22.38
C ASP A 183 -15.24 -19.55 20.98
N TYR A 184 -15.56 -18.31 20.54
CA TYR A 184 -15.21 -17.83 19.21
C TYR A 184 -13.75 -17.37 19.08
N GLY A 185 -13.02 -17.24 20.19
CA GLY A 185 -11.60 -16.83 20.16
C GLY A 185 -11.39 -15.43 19.58
N LEU A 186 -12.34 -14.51 19.76
CA LEU A 186 -12.28 -13.15 19.23
C LEU A 186 -11.66 -12.17 20.23
N THR A 187 -10.87 -11.25 19.72
CA THR A 187 -10.36 -10.07 20.41
C THR A 187 -11.19 -8.85 19.99
N TYR A 188 -11.45 -7.97 20.95
CA TYR A 188 -12.28 -6.77 20.79
C TYR A 188 -11.44 -5.55 21.17
N SER A 189 -11.22 -4.65 20.22
CA SER A 189 -10.41 -3.44 20.44
C SER A 189 -11.25 -2.19 20.27
N ILE A 190 -11.48 -1.46 21.37
CA ILE A 190 -12.20 -0.19 21.32
C ILE A 190 -11.23 0.91 20.89
N GLY A 191 -11.44 1.42 19.66
CA GLY A 191 -10.55 2.41 19.04
C GLY A 191 -11.32 3.57 18.39
N GLY A 192 -10.75 4.76 18.47
CA GLY A 192 -11.33 5.98 17.90
C GLY A 192 -12.60 6.44 18.63
N GLN A 193 -13.42 7.23 17.94
CA GLN A 193 -14.54 7.97 18.54
C GLN A 193 -15.86 7.17 18.62
N ILE A 194 -16.10 6.30 17.64
CA ILE A 194 -17.45 5.73 17.42
C ILE A 194 -17.52 4.20 17.34
N SER A 195 -16.40 3.52 17.17
CA SER A 195 -16.39 2.09 16.83
C SER A 195 -15.47 1.27 17.72
N PHE A 196 -15.51 -0.04 17.52
CA PHE A 196 -14.51 -0.99 17.98
C PHE A 196 -14.35 -2.09 16.92
N ASP A 197 -13.18 -2.71 16.89
CA ASP A 197 -12.84 -3.78 15.95
C ASP A 197 -13.00 -5.15 16.61
N VAL A 198 -13.47 -6.12 15.83
CA VAL A 198 -13.61 -7.52 16.21
C VAL A 198 -12.81 -8.37 15.23
N PHE A 199 -11.85 -9.10 15.75
CA PHE A 199 -10.94 -9.94 14.95
C PHE A 199 -10.51 -11.18 15.74
N PRO A 200 -10.01 -12.23 15.08
CA PRO A 200 -9.52 -13.42 15.76
C PRO A 200 -8.33 -13.07 16.65
N THR A 201 -8.23 -13.70 17.81
CA THR A 201 -7.13 -13.45 18.75
C THR A 201 -5.78 -13.75 18.09
N GLY A 202 -4.84 -12.81 18.18
CA GLY A 202 -3.53 -12.89 17.51
C GLY A 202 -3.50 -12.36 16.08
N TRP A 203 -4.59 -11.77 15.56
CA TRP A 203 -4.60 -11.05 14.27
C TRP A 203 -4.18 -9.58 14.40
N ASP A 204 -3.39 -9.27 15.43
CA ASP A 204 -2.57 -8.07 15.50
C ASP A 204 -1.30 -8.25 14.64
N LYS A 205 -0.34 -7.32 14.72
CA LYS A 205 0.87 -7.36 13.90
C LYS A 205 1.74 -8.60 14.11
N THR A 206 1.62 -9.29 15.25
CA THR A 206 2.32 -10.57 15.48
C THR A 206 1.91 -11.66 14.49
N TYR A 207 0.73 -11.53 13.85
CA TYR A 207 0.27 -12.46 12.81
C TYR A 207 1.28 -12.62 11.68
N CYS A 208 2.00 -11.55 11.29
CA CYS A 208 2.97 -11.63 10.20
C CYS A 208 4.19 -12.51 10.52
N LEU A 209 4.49 -12.73 11.80
CA LEU A 209 5.67 -13.50 12.24
C LEU A 209 5.58 -14.98 11.80
N GLN A 210 4.39 -15.53 11.63
CA GLN A 210 4.22 -16.90 11.11
C GLN A 210 4.77 -17.05 9.68
N HIS A 211 4.69 -16.00 8.86
CA HIS A 211 5.23 -16.00 7.50
C HIS A 211 6.75 -15.92 7.50
N ILE A 212 7.32 -15.24 8.50
CA ILE A 212 8.77 -15.16 8.71
C ILE A 212 9.31 -16.50 9.21
N GLU A 213 8.60 -17.18 10.11
CA GLU A 213 8.94 -18.52 10.57
C GLU A 213 8.85 -19.56 9.43
N ALA A 214 7.83 -19.43 8.57
CA ALA A 214 7.65 -20.29 7.40
C ALA A 214 8.80 -20.20 6.39
N GLU A 215 9.60 -19.13 6.41
CA GLU A 215 10.75 -18.98 5.51
C GLU A 215 11.77 -20.12 5.66
N LYS A 216 11.89 -20.68 6.87
CA LYS A 216 12.76 -21.85 7.14
C LYS A 216 12.41 -23.04 6.24
N SER A 217 11.14 -23.24 5.94
CA SER A 217 10.68 -24.32 5.06
C SER A 217 10.83 -23.99 3.57
N ILE A 218 11.01 -22.71 3.20
CA ILE A 218 11.03 -22.25 1.81
C ILE A 218 12.47 -22.09 1.31
N SER A 219 13.31 -21.32 2.00
CA SER A 219 14.71 -21.06 1.62
C SER A 219 15.74 -21.66 2.59
N GLY A 220 15.29 -22.27 3.69
CA GLY A 220 16.18 -22.76 4.74
C GLY A 220 16.68 -21.66 5.68
N VAL A 221 16.35 -20.39 5.44
CA VAL A 221 16.75 -19.28 6.31
C VAL A 221 15.85 -19.24 7.54
N GLU A 222 16.45 -19.43 8.71
CA GLU A 222 15.79 -19.23 9.99
C GLU A 222 16.15 -17.85 10.54
N TYR A 223 15.15 -16.98 10.70
CA TYR A 223 15.35 -15.65 11.26
C TYR A 223 15.33 -15.69 12.79
N THR A 224 16.52 -15.73 13.40
CA THR A 224 16.71 -15.69 14.85
C THR A 224 16.72 -14.26 15.40
N THR A 225 16.97 -13.26 14.54
CA THR A 225 17.07 -11.85 14.90
C THR A 225 16.06 -11.05 14.11
N ILE A 226 14.90 -10.79 14.72
CA ILE A 226 13.80 -10.04 14.10
C ILE A 226 13.74 -8.66 14.75
N HIS A 227 14.29 -7.65 14.10
CA HIS A 227 14.11 -6.27 14.56
C HIS A 227 12.72 -5.77 14.16
N PHE A 228 12.01 -5.12 15.08
CA PHE A 228 10.75 -4.46 14.77
C PHE A 228 10.85 -2.98 15.14
N PHE A 229 10.41 -2.08 14.25
CA PHE A 229 10.36 -0.64 14.48
C PHE A 229 8.90 -0.16 14.44
N GLY A 230 8.46 0.60 15.45
CA GLY A 230 7.08 1.11 15.54
C GLY A 230 6.95 2.38 16.37
N ASP A 231 5.93 3.20 16.06
CA ASP A 231 5.66 4.46 16.74
C ASP A 231 4.74 4.28 17.96
N LYS A 232 3.85 3.29 17.93
CA LYS A 232 2.81 3.07 18.94
C LYS A 232 3.05 1.82 19.77
N CYS A 233 4.24 1.74 20.37
CA CYS A 233 4.66 0.60 21.20
C CYS A 233 4.15 0.63 22.65
N PHE A 234 3.30 1.60 23.03
CA PHE A 234 2.69 1.67 24.37
C PHE A 234 1.47 0.75 24.47
N GLU A 235 1.09 0.35 25.69
CA GLU A 235 -0.07 -0.54 25.91
C GLU A 235 -1.36 0.04 25.30
N GLY A 236 -2.01 -0.74 24.43
CA GLY A 236 -3.17 -0.31 23.63
C GLY A 236 -2.84 0.35 22.29
N GLY A 237 -1.57 0.61 22.00
CA GLY A 237 -1.08 0.95 20.67
C GLY A 237 -1.02 -0.29 19.76
N ASN A 238 -1.19 -0.10 18.45
CA ASN A 238 -1.24 -1.19 17.48
C ASN A 238 0.11 -1.88 17.20
N ASP A 239 1.20 -1.37 17.78
CA ASP A 239 2.53 -1.99 17.70
C ASP A 239 2.90 -2.71 18.99
N TYR A 240 2.09 -2.60 20.04
CA TYR A 240 2.43 -3.10 21.38
C TYR A 240 2.71 -4.60 21.39
N GLU A 241 1.84 -5.39 20.76
CA GLU A 241 1.92 -6.85 20.77
C GLU A 241 3.17 -7.35 20.04
N ILE A 242 3.46 -6.83 18.85
CA ILE A 242 4.66 -7.22 18.08
C ILE A 242 5.94 -6.66 18.68
N PHE A 243 5.91 -5.48 19.30
CA PHE A 243 7.06 -4.91 20.01
C PHE A 243 7.41 -5.72 21.26
N SER A 244 6.40 -6.22 21.98
CA SER A 244 6.57 -6.97 23.24
C SER A 244 6.74 -8.48 23.03
N ASP A 245 6.55 -8.97 21.80
CA ASP A 245 6.72 -10.39 21.47
C ASP A 245 8.18 -10.84 21.69
N LYS A 246 8.36 -11.99 22.34
CA LYS A 246 9.69 -12.54 22.66
C LYS A 246 10.55 -12.84 21.43
N ARG A 247 9.92 -13.00 20.26
CA ARG A 247 10.59 -13.25 18.98
C ARG A 247 11.23 -12.00 18.39
N THR A 248 10.81 -10.81 18.83
CA THR A 248 11.28 -9.54 18.26
C THR A 248 12.23 -8.80 19.19
N ILE A 249 13.09 -7.99 18.56
CA ILE A 249 13.88 -6.96 19.21
C ILE A 249 13.23 -5.64 18.82
N GLY A 250 12.31 -5.18 19.69
CA GLY A 250 11.52 -3.99 19.48
C GLY A 250 12.31 -2.69 19.65
N HIS A 251 12.14 -1.78 18.69
CA HIS A 251 12.67 -0.42 18.68
C HIS A 251 11.50 0.56 18.61
N SER A 252 11.22 1.25 19.70
CA SER A 252 10.21 2.31 19.70
C SER A 252 10.80 3.57 19.08
N VAL A 253 10.06 4.18 18.16
CA VAL A 253 10.45 5.40 17.45
C VAL A 253 9.43 6.51 17.65
N SER A 254 9.89 7.76 17.67
CA SER A 254 9.01 8.93 17.70
C SER A 254 8.55 9.41 16.32
N GLY A 255 9.18 8.92 15.25
CA GLY A 255 8.94 9.37 13.88
C GLY A 255 9.95 8.81 12.88
N PRO A 256 9.80 9.10 11.57
CA PRO A 256 10.70 8.61 10.53
C PRO A 256 12.16 9.03 10.68
N GLN A 257 12.40 10.22 11.24
CA GLN A 257 13.76 10.72 11.49
C GLN A 257 14.48 9.91 12.58
N ASP A 258 13.73 9.48 13.59
CA ASP A 258 14.22 8.63 14.67
C ASP A 258 14.53 7.22 14.14
N THR A 259 13.64 6.68 13.30
CA THR A 259 13.89 5.44 12.55
C THR A 259 15.18 5.49 11.74
N ILE A 260 15.42 6.58 11.00
CA ILE A 260 16.68 6.79 10.25
C ILE A 260 17.89 6.78 11.18
N LYS A 261 17.81 7.46 12.32
CA LYS A 261 18.90 7.53 13.29
C LYS A 261 19.22 6.15 13.85
N LEU A 262 18.21 5.42 14.35
CA LEU A 262 18.39 4.08 14.89
C LEU A 262 18.93 3.10 13.84
N LEU A 263 18.44 3.17 12.60
CA LEU A 263 18.95 2.34 11.51
C LEU A 263 20.43 2.62 11.19
N LYS A 264 20.85 3.90 11.17
CA LYS A 264 22.25 4.27 10.98
C LYS A 264 23.13 3.76 12.12
N GLU A 265 22.65 3.83 13.36
CA GLU A 265 23.34 3.29 14.54
C GLU A 265 23.47 1.76 14.49
N LEU A 266 22.38 1.06 14.13
CA LEU A 266 22.35 -0.39 14.01
C LEU A 266 23.27 -0.89 12.89
N GLN A 267 23.30 -0.18 11.74
CA GLN A 267 24.24 -0.47 10.66
C GLN A 267 25.70 -0.28 11.08
N ARG A 268 26.01 0.72 11.92
CA ARG A 268 27.36 0.95 12.45
C ARG A 268 27.79 -0.16 13.41
N GLN A 269 26.90 -0.59 14.30
CA GLN A 269 27.18 -1.68 15.24
C GLN A 269 27.44 -3.00 14.49
N GLN A 270 26.62 -3.33 13.48
CA GLN A 270 26.83 -4.52 12.64
C GLN A 270 28.11 -4.45 11.80
N GLY A 271 28.49 -3.26 11.30
CA GLY A 271 29.77 -3.06 10.60
C GLY A 271 31.01 -3.30 11.48
N THR A 272 30.88 -3.08 12.79
CA THR A 272 31.96 -3.33 13.77
C THR A 272 32.05 -4.81 14.17
N ALA A 273 30.91 -5.53 14.17
CA ALA A 273 30.87 -6.97 14.44
C ALA A 273 31.40 -7.81 13.25
N LEU A 274 31.11 -7.41 12.02
CA LEU A 274 31.59 -8.08 10.80
C LEU A 274 33.12 -7.96 10.62
N SER A 275 33.74 -6.87 11.07
CA SER A 275 35.20 -6.71 11.03
C SER A 275 35.94 -7.58 12.07
N HIS A 276 35.28 -7.93 13.19
CA HIS A 276 35.83 -8.87 14.17
C HIS A 276 35.76 -10.33 13.72
N GLN A 277 34.74 -10.73 12.94
CA GLN A 277 34.65 -12.10 12.42
C GLN A 277 35.63 -12.40 11.27
N GLN A 278 36.07 -11.39 10.52
CA GLN A 278 37.10 -11.55 9.47
C GLN A 278 38.54 -11.62 10.02
N SER A 279 38.78 -11.28 11.28
CA SER A 279 40.09 -11.36 11.93
C SER A 279 40.46 -12.78 12.40
N THR A 280 39.46 -13.65 12.63
CA THR A 280 39.65 -15.00 13.20
C THR A 280 39.80 -16.12 12.17
N THR A 281 39.91 -15.82 10.88
CA THR A 281 40.05 -16.81 9.81
C THR A 281 41.20 -16.48 8.85
N MET A 282 42.43 -16.61 9.34
CA MET A 282 43.62 -16.77 8.47
C MET A 282 44.33 -18.07 8.87
N PRO A 283 44.52 -19.03 7.95
CA PRO A 283 45.24 -20.28 8.25
C PRO A 283 46.74 -20.01 8.43
N LYS A 284 47.30 -20.60 9.50
CA LYS A 284 48.76 -20.70 9.73
C LYS A 284 49.42 -21.41 8.53
N LEU A 285 50.20 -20.69 7.75
CA LEU A 285 51.17 -21.27 6.82
C LEU A 285 52.35 -21.83 7.62
N GLN A 286 52.44 -23.16 7.66
CA GLN A 286 53.54 -23.91 8.26
C GLN A 286 54.66 -24.01 7.22
N LEU A 287 55.77 -23.29 7.45
CA LEU A 287 56.94 -23.27 6.56
C LEU A 287 57.79 -24.53 6.81
N VAL A 288 57.96 -25.37 5.78
CA VAL A 288 58.88 -26.53 5.79
C VAL A 288 60.31 -26.03 5.55
N VAL A 289 61.22 -26.50 6.39
CA VAL A 289 62.66 -26.15 6.43
C VAL A 289 63.44 -27.01 5.44
N THR A 290 64.29 -26.38 4.63
CA THR A 290 65.47 -27.01 4.01
C THR A 290 66.69 -26.10 4.18
N GLU A 291 67.81 -26.71 4.57
CA GLU A 291 69.04 -26.08 5.09
C GLU A 291 69.94 -25.38 4.05
N SER A 292 70.88 -24.59 4.60
CA SER A 292 71.68 -23.48 4.05
C SER A 292 72.90 -23.88 3.18
N PRO A 293 73.73 -22.90 2.72
CA PRO A 293 74.82 -22.40 3.58
C PRO A 293 75.03 -20.88 3.63
N ARG A 294 75.69 -20.51 4.73
CA ARG A 294 76.01 -19.20 5.34
C ARG A 294 76.93 -18.29 4.50
N ILE A 295 76.81 -16.96 4.66
CA ILE A 295 77.93 -16.00 4.90
C ILE A 295 77.46 -14.77 5.74
N VAL A 296 77.98 -14.69 6.98
CA VAL A 296 78.55 -13.56 7.78
C VAL A 296 77.86 -12.16 7.92
N ARG A 297 77.63 -11.80 9.20
CA ARG A 297 77.23 -10.52 9.87
C ARG A 297 78.39 -9.47 9.94
N PRO A 298 78.23 -8.16 10.29
CA PRO A 298 77.55 -7.66 11.51
C PRO A 298 76.86 -6.26 11.46
N SER A 299 75.70 -6.09 12.12
CA SER A 299 75.44 -5.40 13.42
C SER A 299 75.62 -3.87 13.48
N ARG A 300 74.54 -3.11 13.77
CA ARG A 300 74.29 -2.40 15.06
C ARG A 300 73.14 -1.36 14.99
N ARG A 301 72.34 -1.37 16.08
CA ARG A 301 71.65 -0.26 16.82
C ARG A 301 70.53 0.53 16.10
N ARG A 302 69.28 0.59 16.60
CA ARG A 302 68.64 1.11 17.85
C ARG A 302 68.15 2.57 17.71
N SER A 303 66.96 2.81 18.27
CA SER A 303 66.26 4.10 18.54
C SER A 303 65.39 4.59 17.38
N VAL A 304 64.05 4.68 17.46
CA VAL A 304 63.15 5.38 18.41
C VAL A 304 63.19 6.90 18.23
N GLU A 305 61.99 7.46 18.14
CA GLU A 305 61.53 8.87 18.03
C GLU A 305 61.28 9.40 16.60
N THR A 306 60.02 9.63 16.21
CA THR A 306 59.16 10.80 16.52
C THR A 306 59.67 12.07 15.84
N SER A 307 59.03 12.52 14.76
CA SER A 307 58.61 13.92 14.60
C SER A 307 57.81 14.14 13.31
N LEU A 308 56.73 14.90 13.50
CA LEU A 308 56.01 15.68 12.51
C LEU A 308 56.93 16.65 11.74
N ARG A 309 56.59 16.90 10.46
CA ARG A 309 56.63 18.16 9.68
C ARG A 309 56.38 17.78 8.21
N SER A 310 55.23 18.09 7.62
CA SER A 310 54.83 19.36 7.00
C SER A 310 55.66 19.76 5.77
N ILE A 311 54.93 20.30 4.77
CA ILE A 311 55.30 21.21 3.67
C ILE A 311 55.97 20.60 2.42
N PHE A 312 55.26 20.52 1.29
CA PHE A 312 55.24 21.55 0.24
C PHE A 312 54.40 21.12 -0.97
N LEU A 313 53.46 22.00 -1.33
CA LEU A 313 52.84 22.12 -2.64
C LEU A 313 53.73 23.02 -3.51
N SER A 314 54.10 22.53 -4.69
CA SER A 314 54.48 23.28 -5.89
C SER A 314 54.14 22.34 -7.06
N GLY A 315 53.21 22.62 -7.96
CA GLY A 315 53.14 23.81 -8.80
C GLY A 315 53.82 23.49 -10.12
N ASN A 316 53.05 23.18 -11.17
CA ASN A 316 53.38 23.62 -12.53
C ASN A 316 52.21 23.52 -13.50
N SER A 317 52.09 24.57 -14.30
CA SER A 317 51.07 24.84 -15.31
C SER A 317 51.76 25.00 -16.67
N SER A 318 51.15 24.50 -17.74
CA SER A 318 51.29 24.97 -19.14
C SER A 318 50.20 24.29 -19.98
N GLN A 319 49.14 24.98 -20.47
CA GLN A 319 49.04 25.78 -21.71
C GLN A 319 49.55 25.01 -22.95
N LEU A 320 48.92 24.93 -24.13
CA LEU A 320 47.83 25.64 -24.83
C LEU A 320 47.56 24.84 -26.13
N ASN A 321 46.32 24.73 -26.62
CA ASN A 321 45.99 25.23 -27.97
C ASN A 321 44.48 25.32 -28.24
N ASN A 322 44.09 26.45 -28.83
CA ASN A 322 42.75 26.83 -29.26
C ASN A 322 42.49 26.36 -30.70
N GLN A 323 41.24 26.03 -31.04
CA GLN A 323 40.62 26.49 -32.28
C GLN A 323 39.16 26.91 -32.04
N ARG A 324 38.86 28.15 -32.46
CA ARG A 324 37.56 28.84 -32.45
C ARG A 324 36.69 28.39 -33.63
N LEU A 325 35.35 28.46 -33.48
CA LEU A 325 34.48 29.39 -34.22
C LEU A 325 33.00 29.26 -33.78
N LEU A 326 32.27 30.37 -33.91
CA LEU A 326 31.00 30.76 -33.28
C LEU A 326 29.71 30.23 -33.97
N PRO A 327 28.51 30.39 -33.37
CA PRO A 327 27.20 29.80 -33.75
C PRO A 327 26.33 30.81 -34.57
N PRO A 328 24.97 30.81 -34.58
CA PRO A 328 23.90 29.77 -34.73
C PRO A 328 22.91 30.10 -35.90
N ALA A 329 22.08 29.14 -36.39
CA ALA A 329 20.72 29.42 -36.92
C ALA A 329 19.93 28.17 -37.42
N SER A 330 18.74 27.99 -36.84
CA SER A 330 17.43 27.78 -37.49
C SER A 330 17.09 26.53 -38.36
N SER A 331 16.03 25.85 -37.93
CA SER A 331 14.85 25.35 -38.70
C SER A 331 14.90 24.17 -39.69
N LYS A 332 13.97 23.24 -39.43
CA LYS A 332 13.18 22.36 -40.35
C LYS A 332 13.89 21.21 -41.08
N SER A 333 13.48 19.98 -40.76
CA SER A 333 12.53 19.22 -41.61
C SER A 333 12.15 17.86 -41.00
N LEU A 334 10.87 17.54 -41.13
CA LEU A 334 10.22 16.26 -40.82
C LEU A 334 10.57 15.18 -41.86
N GLN A 335 10.79 13.95 -41.41
CA GLN A 335 10.43 12.69 -42.11
C GLN A 335 10.16 11.63 -41.02
N LEU A 336 8.90 11.36 -40.66
CA LEU A 336 7.93 10.39 -41.20
C LEU A 336 8.30 8.90 -41.01
N VAL A 337 7.26 8.12 -40.63
CA VAL A 337 7.08 6.65 -40.64
C VAL A 337 7.28 5.93 -39.28
N PRO A 338 6.41 4.97 -38.86
CA PRO A 338 4.99 4.76 -39.16
C PRO A 338 4.09 4.75 -37.89
N SER A 339 2.85 5.16 -38.09
CA SER A 339 1.73 4.94 -37.17
C SER A 339 1.41 3.45 -37.03
N TYR A 340 1.67 2.86 -35.86
CA TYR A 340 1.04 1.61 -35.45
C TYR A 340 -0.30 1.92 -34.76
N GLN A 341 -1.39 1.71 -35.48
CA GLN A 341 -2.73 1.57 -34.89
C GLN A 341 -2.71 0.34 -33.96
N ARG A 342 -2.82 0.57 -32.65
CA ARG A 342 -3.28 -0.50 -31.74
C ARG A 342 -4.79 -0.43 -31.66
N HIS A 343 -5.41 -1.47 -32.22
CA HIS A 343 -6.78 -1.84 -31.98
C HIS A 343 -7.10 -1.84 -30.48
N PHE A 344 -8.12 -1.10 -30.08
CA PHE A 344 -8.83 -1.31 -28.83
C PHE A 344 -9.60 -2.63 -28.97
N SER A 345 -9.07 -3.70 -28.37
CA SER A 345 -9.84 -4.91 -28.07
C SER A 345 -10.69 -4.64 -26.83
N SER A 346 -12.01 -4.61 -27.01
CA SER A 346 -12.99 -4.65 -25.93
C SER A 346 -12.95 -6.02 -25.26
N VAL A 347 -12.31 -6.09 -24.09
CA VAL A 347 -12.41 -7.26 -23.21
C VAL A 347 -13.78 -7.19 -22.52
N SER A 348 -14.70 -8.03 -22.99
CA SER A 348 -15.96 -8.32 -22.30
C SER A 348 -15.67 -9.04 -20.98
N TYR A 349 -16.20 -8.50 -19.88
CA TYR A 349 -16.31 -9.23 -18.63
C TYR A 349 -17.34 -10.35 -18.79
N ARG A 350 -16.86 -11.60 -18.83
CA ARG A 350 -17.67 -12.79 -18.58
C ARG A 350 -17.88 -12.92 -17.07
N THR A 351 -19.05 -12.56 -16.58
CA THR A 351 -19.54 -13.08 -15.30
C THR A 351 -20.01 -14.51 -15.53
N SER A 352 -19.30 -15.43 -14.87
CA SER A 352 -19.62 -16.85 -14.80
C SER A 352 -20.27 -17.10 -13.45
N SER A 353 -21.57 -17.39 -13.46
CA SER A 353 -22.29 -17.94 -12.31
C SER A 353 -22.73 -19.35 -12.65
N HIS A 354 -21.96 -20.33 -12.17
CA HIS A 354 -22.35 -21.74 -12.13
C HIS A 354 -22.67 -22.13 -10.69
N LEU A 355 -23.66 -23.04 -10.58
CA LEU A 355 -24.27 -23.67 -9.40
C LEU A 355 -25.41 -22.81 -8.82
N ILE A 356 -26.68 -23.18 -8.94
CA ILE A 356 -27.27 -24.47 -8.54
C ILE A 356 -28.31 -24.92 -9.57
N GLN A 357 -28.10 -26.11 -10.13
CA GLN A 357 -29.09 -26.87 -10.89
C GLN A 357 -29.12 -28.27 -10.27
N LYS A 358 -30.23 -28.63 -9.63
CA LYS A 358 -30.66 -30.03 -9.43
C LYS A 358 -32.15 -30.06 -9.09
N HIS A 359 -32.87 -30.90 -9.82
CA HIS A 359 -34.33 -31.16 -9.83
C HIS A 359 -35.11 -30.10 -10.63
N ALA A 360 -35.79 -30.41 -11.73
CA ALA A 360 -36.59 -31.60 -11.99
C ALA A 360 -36.52 -32.09 -13.44
N VAL A 361 -36.78 -33.39 -13.55
CA VAL A 361 -36.88 -34.23 -14.73
C VAL A 361 -38.36 -34.45 -15.03
N ILE A 362 -38.69 -34.56 -16.33
CA ILE A 362 -39.94 -35.04 -16.98
C ILE A 362 -41.15 -34.09 -16.98
N LEU A 363 -41.48 -33.56 -18.17
CA LEU A 363 -42.70 -33.90 -18.91
C LEU A 363 -42.55 -33.58 -20.42
N HIS A 364 -42.62 -34.64 -21.24
CA HIS A 364 -43.14 -34.66 -22.62
C HIS A 364 -44.53 -33.97 -22.67
N GLN A 365 -45.09 -33.43 -23.76
CA GLN A 365 -44.99 -33.73 -25.19
C GLN A 365 -45.80 -32.65 -25.97
N GLN A 366 -45.70 -32.72 -27.31
CA GLN A 366 -46.50 -32.04 -28.37
C GLN A 366 -45.97 -30.66 -28.81
N SER A 367 -45.75 -30.34 -30.08
CA SER A 367 -45.52 -31.03 -31.37
C SER A 367 -45.58 -29.91 -32.41
N SER A 368 -44.46 -29.55 -33.02
CA SER A 368 -44.37 -28.53 -34.07
C SER A 368 -44.91 -29.07 -35.41
N PRO A 369 -45.60 -28.26 -36.26
CA PRO A 369 -45.93 -28.70 -37.60
C PRO A 369 -44.75 -28.49 -38.56
N LYS A 370 -44.45 -29.54 -39.34
CA LYS A 370 -43.49 -29.57 -40.45
C LYS A 370 -43.94 -28.67 -41.60
N LEU A 371 -43.03 -27.86 -42.15
CA LEU A 371 -43.16 -27.30 -43.50
C LEU A 371 -42.60 -28.29 -44.52
N GLN A 372 -43.44 -28.68 -45.47
CA GLN A 372 -43.07 -29.43 -46.68
C GLN A 372 -42.75 -28.45 -47.81
N GLU A 373 -41.63 -28.71 -48.49
CA GLU A 373 -41.26 -28.13 -49.77
C GLU A 373 -42.19 -28.64 -50.88
N THR A 374 -42.69 -27.73 -51.73
CA THR A 374 -43.17 -28.07 -53.07
C THR A 374 -42.64 -27.04 -54.07
N THR A 375 -41.80 -27.52 -54.97
CA THR A 375 -41.26 -26.82 -56.13
C THR A 375 -42.33 -26.61 -57.21
N SER A 376 -42.42 -25.40 -57.78
CA SER A 376 -42.39 -25.11 -59.23
C SER A 376 -43.15 -23.84 -59.60
N GLY A 377 -42.46 -22.89 -60.23
CA GLY A 377 -42.97 -22.10 -61.36
C GLY A 377 -44.10 -21.11 -61.11
N SER A 378 -43.76 -19.85 -60.83
CA SER A 378 -44.29 -18.71 -61.61
C SER A 378 -43.49 -17.45 -61.29
N ILE A 379 -42.82 -16.92 -62.30
CA ILE A 379 -42.09 -15.67 -62.25
C ILE A 379 -43.12 -14.53 -62.16
N PRO A 380 -43.06 -13.61 -61.19
CA PRO A 380 -43.96 -12.46 -61.18
C PRO A 380 -43.57 -11.50 -62.31
N ILE A 381 -44.46 -11.36 -63.30
CA ILE A 381 -44.31 -10.40 -64.42
C ILE A 381 -44.48 -8.99 -63.88
N ARG A 382 -43.47 -8.14 -64.06
CA ARG A 382 -43.52 -6.69 -63.79
C ARG A 382 -44.39 -6.01 -64.84
N HIS A 383 -45.40 -5.26 -64.42
CA HIS A 383 -45.99 -4.19 -65.24
C HIS A 383 -46.05 -2.91 -64.40
N ASN A 384 -45.35 -1.86 -64.82
CA ASN A 384 -45.36 -0.50 -64.24
C ASN A 384 -45.31 -0.41 -62.70
N GLY A 385 -44.39 -1.15 -62.06
CA GLY A 385 -43.89 -0.79 -60.73
C GLY A 385 -44.78 -1.11 -59.52
N VAL A 386 -45.86 -1.87 -59.65
CA VAL A 386 -46.70 -2.29 -58.51
C VAL A 386 -46.89 -3.82 -58.51
N TYR A 387 -46.65 -4.46 -57.37
CA TYR A 387 -46.96 -5.88 -57.17
C TYR A 387 -48.47 -6.04 -56.92
N VAL A 388 -49.17 -6.75 -57.80
CA VAL A 388 -50.58 -7.13 -57.60
C VAL A 388 -50.62 -8.59 -57.15
N ALA A 389 -51.01 -8.83 -55.90
CA ALA A 389 -51.26 -10.19 -55.40
C ALA A 389 -52.60 -10.70 -55.95
N THR A 390 -52.59 -11.87 -56.59
CA THR A 390 -53.80 -12.54 -57.08
C THR A 390 -54.65 -13.03 -55.90
N PHE A 391 -55.89 -12.57 -55.83
CA PHE A 391 -56.84 -12.93 -54.77
C PHE A 391 -57.43 -14.32 -55.04
N ASN A 392 -57.25 -15.27 -54.12
CA ASN A 392 -57.82 -16.61 -54.24
C ASN A 392 -59.06 -16.73 -53.30
N PRO A 393 -60.29 -16.92 -53.82
CA PRO A 393 -61.50 -16.88 -52.99
C PRO A 393 -61.65 -18.16 -52.15
N ALA A 394 -61.68 -18.00 -50.82
CA ALA A 394 -61.86 -19.11 -49.88
C ALA A 394 -63.31 -19.65 -49.91
N ARG A 395 -63.50 -20.83 -50.50
CA ARG A 395 -64.71 -21.65 -50.31
C ARG A 395 -64.55 -22.54 -49.07
N ARG A 396 -65.03 -22.12 -47.90
CA ARG A 396 -65.48 -23.05 -46.84
C ARG A 396 -66.68 -22.47 -46.10
N ALA A 397 -67.75 -23.24 -46.11
CA ALA A 397 -69.04 -22.92 -45.51
C ALA A 397 -68.94 -22.91 -43.97
N PHE A 398 -69.72 -22.02 -43.34
CA PHE A 398 -69.94 -21.99 -41.91
C PHE A 398 -70.53 -23.33 -41.43
N HIS A 399 -69.86 -24.00 -40.50
CA HIS A 399 -70.46 -25.09 -39.72
C HIS A 399 -70.82 -24.58 -38.33
N GLN A 400 -72.07 -24.81 -37.93
CA GLN A 400 -72.55 -24.62 -36.56
C GLN A 400 -71.80 -25.58 -35.63
N THR A 401 -71.08 -25.05 -34.66
CA THR A 401 -70.42 -25.84 -33.61
C THR A 401 -71.49 -26.60 -32.81
N ALA A 402 -71.36 -27.91 -32.69
CA ALA A 402 -72.28 -28.72 -31.88
C ALA A 402 -72.29 -28.24 -30.42
N VAL A 403 -73.47 -28.17 -29.82
CA VAL A 403 -73.64 -27.78 -28.41
C VAL A 403 -72.98 -28.84 -27.54
N VAL A 404 -71.83 -28.50 -26.98
CA VAL A 404 -71.13 -29.31 -25.97
C VAL A 404 -72.04 -29.35 -24.74
N LYS A 405 -72.57 -30.54 -24.41
CA LYS A 405 -73.24 -30.75 -23.11
C LYS A 405 -72.21 -30.48 -22.02
N LYS A 406 -72.49 -29.54 -21.12
CA LYS A 406 -71.65 -29.30 -19.95
C LYS A 406 -71.58 -30.57 -19.12
N ASP A 407 -70.40 -31.16 -18.98
CA ASP A 407 -70.16 -32.19 -17.98
C ASP A 407 -70.37 -31.57 -16.60
N HIS A 408 -71.35 -32.07 -15.85
CA HIS A 408 -71.50 -31.70 -14.45
C HIS A 408 -70.34 -32.33 -13.68
N HIS A 409 -69.37 -31.52 -13.27
CA HIS A 409 -68.16 -31.97 -12.58
C HIS A 409 -68.43 -32.58 -11.19
N PHE A 410 -69.66 -32.46 -10.67
CA PHE A 410 -70.07 -33.00 -9.38
C PHE A 410 -71.45 -33.66 -9.47
N ASP A 411 -71.49 -34.98 -9.35
CA ASP A 411 -72.72 -35.79 -9.39
C ASP A 411 -73.30 -35.92 -7.97
N THR A 412 -74.25 -35.05 -7.66
CA THR A 412 -74.87 -34.98 -6.33
C THR A 412 -75.63 -36.25 -5.97
N LEU A 413 -76.27 -36.91 -6.94
CA LEU A 413 -77.05 -38.13 -6.72
C LEU A 413 -76.16 -39.31 -6.36
N LYS A 414 -75.01 -39.45 -7.03
CA LYS A 414 -74.04 -40.52 -6.76
C LYS A 414 -73.46 -40.44 -5.35
N VAL A 415 -73.26 -39.22 -4.83
CA VAL A 415 -72.79 -39.04 -3.46
C VAL A 415 -73.89 -39.34 -2.44
N VAL A 416 -75.14 -38.95 -2.70
CA VAL A 416 -76.30 -39.35 -1.86
C VAL A 416 -76.43 -40.89 -1.82
N GLN A 417 -76.33 -41.57 -2.96
CA GLN A 417 -76.39 -43.03 -3.02
C GLN A 417 -75.25 -43.70 -2.24
N ARG A 418 -74.05 -43.12 -2.29
CA ARG A 418 -72.89 -43.60 -1.52
C ARG A 418 -73.10 -43.43 -0.02
N LEU A 419 -73.65 -42.29 0.42
CA LEU A 419 -73.98 -42.05 1.83
C LEU A 419 -75.06 -43.01 2.33
N LYS A 420 -76.07 -43.32 1.51
CA LYS A 420 -77.07 -44.35 1.84
C LYS A 420 -76.45 -45.73 2.02
N ASN A 421 -75.49 -46.11 1.17
CA ASN A 421 -74.78 -47.39 1.27
C ASN A 421 -73.90 -47.50 2.53
N GLU A 422 -73.44 -46.37 3.07
CA GLU A 422 -72.65 -46.27 4.30
C GLU A 422 -73.54 -46.19 5.57
N GLY A 423 -74.86 -46.36 5.43
CA GLY A 423 -75.79 -46.47 6.56
C GLY A 423 -76.51 -45.18 6.97
N PHE A 424 -76.39 -44.09 6.20
CA PHE A 424 -77.17 -42.87 6.43
C PHE A 424 -78.60 -43.00 5.90
N SER A 425 -79.57 -42.40 6.60
CA SER A 425 -80.93 -42.31 6.07
C SER A 425 -80.97 -41.41 4.84
N GLU A 426 -81.98 -41.59 3.98
CA GLU A 426 -82.14 -40.79 2.77
C GLU A 426 -82.22 -39.28 3.07
N GLU A 427 -82.94 -38.92 4.12
CA GLU A 427 -83.09 -37.53 4.57
C GLU A 427 -81.75 -36.94 5.04
N GLN A 428 -80.95 -37.73 5.77
CA GLN A 428 -79.63 -37.32 6.25
C GLN A 428 -78.63 -37.16 5.09
N ALA A 429 -78.62 -38.10 4.14
CA ALA A 429 -77.74 -38.05 2.97
C ALA A 429 -78.05 -36.84 2.06
N VAL A 430 -79.34 -36.51 1.88
CA VAL A 430 -79.77 -35.33 1.12
C VAL A 430 -79.42 -34.03 1.86
N ALA A 431 -79.59 -33.98 3.19
CA ALA A 431 -79.23 -32.81 3.99
C ALA A 431 -77.72 -32.52 3.94
N LEU A 432 -76.89 -33.57 4.09
CA LEU A 432 -75.43 -33.45 4.03
C LEU A 432 -74.94 -32.92 2.68
N MET A 433 -75.59 -33.36 1.60
CA MET A 433 -75.25 -32.94 0.24
C MET A 433 -75.61 -31.50 -0.05
N LYS A 434 -76.70 -30.97 0.53
CA LYS A 434 -77.03 -29.55 0.43
C LYS A 434 -75.95 -28.69 1.08
N VAL A 435 -75.55 -29.02 2.30
CA VAL A 435 -74.49 -28.30 3.02
C VAL A 435 -73.16 -28.36 2.24
N MET A 436 -72.82 -29.53 1.70
CA MET A 436 -71.59 -29.68 0.89
C MET A 436 -71.65 -28.87 -0.40
N SER A 437 -72.81 -28.78 -1.06
CA SER A 437 -73.00 -27.93 -2.23
C SER A 437 -72.79 -26.46 -1.90
N ASP A 438 -73.32 -25.99 -0.77
CA ASP A 438 -73.19 -24.60 -0.33
C ASP A 438 -71.71 -24.26 -0.02
N VAL A 439 -70.99 -25.16 0.65
CA VAL A 439 -69.55 -24.99 0.94
C VAL A 439 -68.71 -24.99 -0.35
N ILE A 440 -69.04 -25.85 -1.32
CA ILE A 440 -68.33 -25.89 -2.60
C ILE A 440 -68.58 -24.58 -3.37
N GLU A 441 -69.83 -24.11 -3.42
CA GLU A 441 -70.18 -22.84 -4.08
C GLU A 441 -69.44 -21.66 -3.46
N GLU A 442 -69.41 -21.57 -2.12
CA GLU A 442 -68.66 -20.54 -1.39
C GLU A 442 -67.15 -20.63 -1.67
N SER A 443 -66.59 -21.85 -1.70
CA SER A 443 -65.18 -22.06 -2.02
C SER A 443 -64.83 -21.66 -3.46
N MET A 444 -65.71 -21.94 -4.42
CA MET A 444 -65.54 -21.56 -5.82
C MET A 444 -65.61 -20.05 -6.00
N GLN A 445 -66.54 -19.37 -5.32
CA GLN A 445 -66.64 -17.92 -5.35
C GLN A 445 -65.39 -17.25 -4.75
N ASN A 446 -64.87 -17.79 -3.64
CA ASN A 446 -63.63 -17.29 -3.04
C ASN A 446 -62.40 -17.50 -3.95
N LEU A 447 -62.27 -18.64 -4.62
CA LEU A 447 -61.20 -18.88 -5.59
C LEU A 447 -61.32 -17.96 -6.81
N THR A 448 -62.53 -17.75 -7.31
CA THR A 448 -62.78 -16.91 -8.49
C THR A 448 -62.47 -15.44 -8.21
N ARG A 449 -62.70 -14.95 -6.99
CA ARG A 449 -62.30 -13.58 -6.57
C ARG A 449 -60.79 -13.34 -6.59
N ALA A 450 -60.00 -14.38 -6.37
CA ALA A 450 -58.53 -14.30 -6.40
C ALA A 450 -57.95 -14.54 -7.81
N MET A 451 -58.78 -14.94 -8.77
CA MET A 451 -58.37 -15.16 -10.15
C MET A 451 -58.44 -13.86 -10.95
N VAL A 452 -57.46 -13.68 -11.83
CA VAL A 452 -57.41 -12.55 -12.75
C VAL A 452 -57.91 -13.00 -14.12
N SER A 453 -58.77 -12.20 -14.76
CA SER A 453 -59.18 -12.44 -16.13
C SER A 453 -57.95 -12.45 -17.04
N ARG A 454 -57.93 -13.34 -18.03
CA ARG A 454 -56.84 -13.40 -19.01
C ARG A 454 -56.63 -12.05 -19.70
N GLU A 455 -57.70 -11.31 -19.96
CA GLU A 455 -57.66 -9.97 -20.55
C GLU A 455 -56.94 -8.96 -19.64
N ASP A 456 -57.20 -8.99 -18.33
CA ASP A 456 -56.56 -8.11 -17.36
C ASP A 456 -55.07 -8.45 -17.17
N ALA A 457 -54.73 -9.74 -17.18
CA ALA A 457 -53.34 -10.19 -17.14
C ALA A 457 -52.56 -9.74 -18.39
N GLU A 458 -53.15 -9.88 -19.58
CA GLU A 458 -52.55 -9.45 -20.84
C GLU A 458 -52.42 -7.92 -20.91
N ARG A 459 -53.42 -7.18 -20.42
CA ARG A 459 -53.39 -5.72 -20.30
C ARG A 459 -52.28 -5.25 -19.35
N SER A 460 -52.18 -5.87 -18.17
CA SER A 460 -51.12 -5.57 -17.20
C SER A 460 -49.73 -5.83 -17.77
N ALA A 461 -49.54 -6.96 -18.45
CA ALA A 461 -48.29 -7.30 -19.11
C ALA A 461 -47.93 -6.30 -20.23
N TYR A 462 -48.92 -5.81 -20.98
CA TYR A 462 -48.71 -4.78 -22.00
C TYR A 462 -48.28 -3.45 -21.38
N THR A 463 -48.98 -2.99 -20.34
CA THR A 463 -48.62 -1.76 -19.61
C THR A 463 -47.20 -1.84 -19.07
N GLN A 464 -46.82 -2.96 -18.43
CA GLN A 464 -45.45 -3.17 -17.96
C GLN A 464 -44.42 -3.06 -19.09
N LYS A 465 -44.69 -3.64 -20.27
CA LYS A 465 -43.77 -3.54 -21.41
C LYS A 465 -43.57 -2.10 -21.88
N VAL A 466 -44.64 -1.30 -21.91
CA VAL A 466 -44.56 0.12 -22.28
C VAL A 466 -43.78 0.91 -21.23
N ASP A 467 -44.04 0.66 -19.95
CA ASP A 467 -43.33 1.31 -18.84
C ASP A 467 -41.83 0.99 -18.86
N PHE A 468 -41.45 -0.27 -19.13
CA PHE A 468 -40.05 -0.67 -19.28
C PHE A 468 -39.38 0.00 -20.47
N ALA A 469 -40.09 0.16 -21.60
CA ALA A 469 -39.55 0.86 -22.76
C ALA A 469 -39.31 2.34 -22.46
N LYS A 470 -40.23 2.99 -21.73
CA LYS A 470 -40.09 4.38 -21.30
C LYS A 470 -38.93 4.55 -20.32
N LEU A 471 -38.86 3.72 -19.28
CA LEU A 471 -37.79 3.76 -18.27
C LEU A 471 -36.41 3.55 -18.91
N ARG A 472 -36.30 2.65 -19.88
CA ARG A 472 -35.06 2.47 -20.65
C ARG A 472 -34.66 3.73 -21.41
N SER A 473 -35.61 4.43 -22.03
CA SER A 473 -35.31 5.68 -22.74
C SER A 473 -34.89 6.80 -21.79
N GLU A 474 -35.53 6.91 -20.62
CA GLU A 474 -35.17 7.90 -19.60
C GLU A 474 -33.77 7.62 -19.03
N LEU A 475 -33.46 6.35 -18.75
CA LEU A 475 -32.14 5.93 -18.27
C LEU A 475 -31.04 6.27 -19.29
N LEU A 476 -31.23 5.93 -20.57
CA LEU A 476 -30.25 6.24 -21.62
C LEU A 476 -30.01 7.74 -21.78
N ASN A 477 -31.07 8.55 -21.65
CA ASN A 477 -30.95 10.01 -21.71
C ASN A 477 -30.21 10.55 -20.48
N SER A 478 -30.49 10.01 -19.28
CA SER A 478 -29.78 10.37 -18.05
C SER A 478 -28.30 10.04 -18.14
N ASP A 479 -27.95 8.81 -18.53
CA ASP A 479 -26.56 8.37 -18.70
C ASP A 479 -25.80 9.26 -19.70
N SER A 480 -26.43 9.60 -20.83
CA SER A 480 -25.84 10.48 -21.84
C SER A 480 -25.58 11.89 -21.29
N THR A 481 -26.53 12.43 -20.52
CA THR A 481 -26.42 13.77 -19.92
C THR A 481 -25.34 13.81 -18.85
N GLU A 482 -25.29 12.80 -17.99
CA GLU A 482 -24.28 12.67 -16.94
C GLU A 482 -22.86 12.47 -17.53
N ALA A 483 -22.74 11.67 -18.59
CA ALA A 483 -21.49 11.49 -19.31
C ALA A 483 -20.99 12.80 -19.93
N GLN A 484 -21.88 13.62 -20.50
CA GLN A 484 -21.52 14.94 -21.04
C GLN A 484 -21.07 15.92 -19.95
N LEU A 485 -21.78 15.96 -18.82
CA LEU A 485 -21.41 16.81 -17.68
C LEU A 485 -20.04 16.41 -17.10
N THR A 486 -19.82 15.11 -16.92
CA THR A 486 -18.54 14.56 -16.46
C THR A 486 -17.42 14.91 -17.43
N ARG A 487 -17.65 14.77 -18.74
CA ARG A 487 -16.66 15.14 -19.76
C ARG A 487 -16.32 16.63 -19.73
N SER A 488 -17.33 17.49 -19.62
CA SER A 488 -17.11 18.94 -19.50
C SER A 488 -16.35 19.33 -18.23
N SER A 489 -16.66 18.69 -17.10
CA SER A 489 -15.92 18.85 -15.84
C SER A 489 -14.46 18.42 -16.01
N HIS A 490 -14.22 17.27 -16.63
CA HIS A 490 -12.89 16.76 -16.87
C HIS A 490 -12.06 17.71 -17.77
N ASP A 491 -12.65 18.25 -18.84
CA ASP A 491 -11.97 19.20 -19.72
C ASP A 491 -11.63 20.52 -19.00
N LYS A 492 -12.52 21.00 -18.11
CA LYS A 492 -12.24 22.18 -17.26
C LYS A 492 -11.08 21.93 -16.30
N ILE A 493 -11.11 20.81 -15.58
CA ILE A 493 -10.05 20.43 -14.63
C ILE A 493 -8.71 20.27 -15.36
N ALA A 494 -8.70 19.64 -16.54
CA ALA A 494 -7.50 19.50 -17.36
C ALA A 494 -6.93 20.87 -17.77
N GLY A 495 -7.79 21.82 -18.13
CA GLY A 495 -7.40 23.20 -18.43
C GLY A 495 -6.80 23.93 -17.23
N ASP A 496 -7.40 23.77 -16.05
CA ASP A 496 -6.92 24.40 -14.81
C ASP A 496 -5.60 23.76 -14.34
N LEU A 497 -5.43 22.46 -14.52
CA LEU A 497 -4.17 21.76 -14.25
C LEU A 497 -3.05 22.26 -15.16
N ALA A 498 -3.32 22.44 -16.46
CA ALA A 498 -2.35 23.01 -17.40
C ALA A 498 -1.92 24.43 -17.00
N LYS A 499 -2.88 25.28 -16.60
CA LYS A 499 -2.60 26.64 -16.11
C LYS A 499 -1.77 26.62 -14.82
N LEU A 500 -2.11 25.76 -13.87
CA LEU A 500 -1.39 25.63 -12.60
C LEU A 500 0.04 25.16 -12.83
N ASN A 501 0.24 24.18 -13.71
CA ASN A 501 1.56 23.66 -14.05
C ASN A 501 2.44 24.73 -14.72
N SER A 502 1.87 25.56 -15.61
CA SER A 502 2.58 26.71 -16.18
C SER A 502 3.00 27.71 -15.10
N ARG A 503 2.09 28.10 -14.20
CA ARG A 503 2.40 29.04 -13.10
C ARG A 503 3.48 28.50 -12.17
N LEU A 504 3.40 27.22 -11.82
CA LEU A 504 4.37 26.57 -10.94
C LEU A 504 5.75 26.51 -11.61
N ARG A 505 5.81 26.24 -12.91
CA ARG A 505 7.06 26.28 -13.67
C ARG A 505 7.67 27.69 -13.69
N ASP A 506 6.85 28.73 -13.87
CA ASP A 506 7.30 30.12 -13.86
C ASP A 506 7.83 30.54 -12.47
N GLU A 507 7.13 30.17 -11.39
CA GLU A 507 7.56 30.44 -10.01
C GLU A 507 8.84 29.69 -9.64
N ILE A 508 8.99 28.43 -10.06
CA ILE A 508 10.26 27.69 -9.90
C ILE A 508 11.38 28.41 -10.65
N GLY A 509 11.14 28.86 -11.88
CA GLY A 509 12.12 29.61 -12.68
C GLY A 509 12.56 30.90 -11.98
N ARG A 510 11.61 31.68 -11.46
CA ARG A 510 11.90 32.90 -10.67
C ARG A 510 12.69 32.60 -9.40
N THR A 511 12.27 31.59 -8.65
CA THR A 511 12.94 31.19 -7.40
C THR A 511 14.37 30.72 -7.68
N GLN A 512 14.57 29.91 -8.72
CA GLN A 512 15.90 29.45 -9.11
C GLN A 512 16.82 30.60 -9.53
N ALA A 513 16.29 31.61 -10.24
CA ALA A 513 17.04 32.80 -10.61
C ALA A 513 17.42 33.64 -9.38
N SER A 514 16.50 33.82 -8.43
CA SER A 514 16.74 34.52 -7.17
C SER A 514 17.85 33.85 -6.36
N VAL A 515 17.76 32.53 -6.15
CA VAL A 515 18.76 31.77 -5.39
C VAL A 515 20.14 31.83 -6.06
N ARG A 516 20.19 31.79 -7.40
CA ARG A 516 21.47 31.95 -8.14
C ARG A 516 22.07 33.33 -7.92
N LEU A 517 21.25 34.39 -7.90
CA LEU A 517 21.71 35.74 -7.61
C LEU A 517 22.27 35.82 -6.19
N ASP A 518 21.54 35.32 -5.20
CA ASP A 518 21.94 35.33 -3.79
C ASP A 518 23.26 34.58 -3.58
N LEU A 519 23.42 33.41 -4.21
CA LEU A 519 24.67 32.65 -4.16
C LEU A 519 25.84 33.40 -4.80
N ASN A 520 25.61 34.14 -5.89
CA ASN A 520 26.65 34.92 -6.53
C ASN A 520 27.05 36.14 -5.68
N LEU A 521 26.08 36.81 -5.06
CA LEU A 521 26.33 37.90 -4.13
C LEU A 521 27.11 37.42 -2.90
N GLU A 522 26.72 36.28 -2.31
CA GLU A 522 27.40 35.72 -1.15
C GLU A 522 28.81 35.24 -1.47
N LYS A 523 29.03 34.65 -2.66
CA LYS A 523 30.39 34.35 -3.15
C LYS A 523 31.24 35.61 -3.30
N GLY A 524 30.64 36.71 -3.77
CA GLY A 524 31.29 38.02 -3.84
C GLY A 524 31.69 38.50 -2.45
N ARG A 525 30.75 38.47 -1.50
CA ARG A 525 30.97 38.87 -0.10
C ARG A 525 32.07 38.05 0.58
N ILE A 526 32.03 36.72 0.45
CA ILE A 526 33.06 35.82 1.00
C ILE A 526 34.44 36.14 0.40
N ARG A 527 34.51 36.44 -0.90
CA ARG A 527 35.77 36.80 -1.55
C ARG A 527 36.32 38.14 -1.03
N GLU A 528 35.47 39.14 -0.87
CA GLU A 528 35.88 40.42 -0.29
C GLU A 528 36.35 40.28 1.16
N GLU A 529 35.63 39.50 1.98
CA GLU A 529 36.01 39.22 3.37
C GLU A 529 37.34 38.43 3.43
N SER A 530 37.50 37.41 2.59
CA SER A 530 38.74 36.64 2.47
C SER A 530 39.93 37.52 2.06
N ASN A 531 39.75 38.39 1.07
CA ASN A 531 40.79 39.34 0.67
C ASN A 531 41.13 40.31 1.82
N GLY A 532 40.13 40.75 2.58
CA GLY A 532 40.32 41.59 3.77
C GLY A 532 41.12 40.88 4.87
N GLN A 533 40.82 39.60 5.13
CA GLN A 533 41.60 38.78 6.05
C GLN A 533 43.03 38.57 5.56
N GLU A 534 43.23 38.33 4.26
CA GLU A 534 44.57 38.18 3.67
C GLU A 534 45.42 39.44 3.84
N MET A 535 44.84 40.63 3.66
CA MET A 535 45.55 41.89 3.93
C MET A 535 45.92 42.04 5.41
N ARG A 536 45.01 41.70 6.34
CA ARG A 536 45.31 41.73 7.78
C ARG A 536 46.42 40.76 8.15
N ILE A 537 46.43 39.57 7.56
CA ILE A 537 47.49 38.57 7.76
C ILE A 537 48.83 39.15 7.30
N LYS A 538 48.91 39.74 6.10
CA LYS A 538 50.13 40.38 5.60
C LYS A 538 50.60 41.53 6.49
N GLU A 539 49.67 42.35 6.99
CA GLU A 539 50.01 43.42 7.94
C GLU A 539 50.58 42.83 9.24
N THR A 540 49.98 41.77 9.79
CA THR A 540 50.52 41.12 10.99
C THR A 540 51.86 40.43 10.73
N GLU A 541 52.06 39.83 9.56
CA GLU A 541 53.31 39.19 9.17
C GLU A 541 54.43 40.22 9.08
N THR A 542 54.21 41.36 8.42
CA THR A 542 55.20 42.45 8.38
C THR A 542 55.49 43.04 9.77
N ARG A 543 54.50 43.15 10.66
CA ARG A 543 54.73 43.56 12.06
C ARG A 543 55.57 42.53 12.82
N ILE A 544 55.31 41.23 12.64
CA ILE A 544 56.11 40.16 13.25
C ILE A 544 57.55 40.23 12.73
N GLU A 545 57.77 40.42 11.44
CA GLU A 545 59.11 40.56 10.87
C GLU A 545 59.87 41.76 11.46
N GLN A 546 59.20 42.90 11.65
CA GLN A 546 59.77 44.07 12.31
C GLN A 546 60.16 43.78 13.77
N GLU A 547 59.28 43.15 14.54
CA GLU A 547 59.57 42.75 15.92
C GLU A 547 60.72 41.74 15.99
N VAL A 548 60.77 40.75 15.08
CA VAL A 548 61.88 39.78 14.99
C VAL A 548 63.20 40.46 14.66
N ALA A 549 63.21 41.42 13.73
CA ALA A 549 64.38 42.22 13.41
C ALA A 549 64.87 43.02 14.64
N GLY A 550 63.93 43.65 15.36
CA GLY A 550 64.26 44.39 16.59
C GLY A 550 64.79 43.48 17.71
N VAL A 551 64.22 42.29 17.90
CA VAL A 551 64.74 41.30 18.85
C VAL A 551 66.14 40.85 18.45
N ARG A 552 66.40 40.61 17.16
CA ARG A 552 67.72 40.22 16.66
C ARG A 552 68.76 41.30 16.94
N GLU A 553 68.46 42.57 16.68
CA GLU A 553 69.35 43.69 16.99
C GLU A 553 69.70 43.74 18.48
N ARG A 554 68.69 43.60 19.36
CA ARG A 554 68.93 43.54 20.81
C ARG A 554 69.81 42.36 21.21
N VAL A 555 69.61 41.19 20.60
CA VAL A 555 70.47 40.01 20.84
C VAL A 555 71.90 40.26 20.38
N GLU A 556 72.10 40.89 19.22
CA GLU A 556 73.42 41.25 18.72
C GLU A 556 74.11 42.29 19.63
N ALA A 557 73.37 43.27 20.14
CA ALA A 557 73.87 44.23 21.14
C ALA A 557 74.26 43.56 22.47
N VAL A 558 73.46 42.63 22.98
CA VAL A 558 73.78 41.86 24.19
C VAL A 558 75.00 40.96 23.96
N LYS A 559 75.12 40.32 22.80
CA LYS A 559 76.33 39.55 22.43
C LYS A 559 77.57 40.45 22.42
N PHE A 560 77.48 41.65 21.85
CA PHE A 560 78.60 42.58 21.84
C PHE A 560 78.98 43.05 23.26
N SER A 561 77.99 43.40 24.09
CA SER A 561 78.22 43.78 25.49
C SER A 561 78.86 42.65 26.30
N THR A 562 78.35 41.41 26.16
CA THR A 562 78.92 40.25 26.86
C THR A 562 80.34 39.93 26.41
N LEU A 563 80.67 40.10 25.12
CA LEU A 563 82.04 39.99 24.62
C LEU A 563 82.96 41.08 25.20
N GLN A 564 82.48 42.33 25.33
CA GLN A 564 83.23 43.40 25.97
C GLN A 564 83.52 43.10 27.45
N TRP A 565 82.51 42.64 28.20
CA TRP A 565 82.68 42.20 29.58
C TRP A 565 83.67 41.04 29.69
N LEU A 566 83.58 40.04 28.81
CA LEU A 566 84.50 38.90 28.76
C LEU A 566 85.94 39.38 28.52
N MET A 567 86.17 40.27 27.55
CA MET A 567 87.47 40.86 27.29
C MET A 567 87.99 41.64 28.51
N GLY A 568 87.13 42.39 29.19
CA GLY A 568 87.46 43.10 30.44
C GLY A 568 87.87 42.16 31.58
N VAL A 569 87.15 41.04 31.76
CA VAL A 569 87.48 40.03 32.79
C VAL A 569 88.76 39.29 32.43
N CYS A 570 88.96 38.89 31.17
CA CYS A 570 90.18 38.22 30.72
C CYS A 570 91.42 39.12 30.86
N THR A 571 91.31 40.40 30.49
CA THR A 571 92.42 41.36 30.64
C THR A 571 92.70 41.68 32.10
N GLY A 572 91.66 41.85 32.93
CA GLY A 572 91.80 42.05 34.37
C GLY A 572 92.42 40.85 35.10
N THR A 573 92.00 39.62 34.78
CA THR A 573 92.59 38.40 35.34
C THR A 573 94.04 38.20 34.89
N ALA A 574 94.36 38.46 33.61
CA ALA A 574 95.74 38.43 33.13
C ALA A 574 96.62 39.47 33.85
N ALA A 575 96.11 40.68 34.10
CA ALA A 575 96.83 41.71 34.84
C ALA A 575 97.07 41.31 36.31
N LEU A 576 96.09 40.68 36.97
CA LEU A 576 96.25 40.15 38.32
C LEU A 576 97.27 39.00 38.38
N ILE A 577 97.27 38.09 37.39
CA ILE A 577 98.26 37.01 37.29
C ILE A 577 99.68 37.59 37.12
N LEU A 578 99.86 38.58 36.25
CA LEU A 578 101.13 39.27 36.08
C LEU A 578 101.56 40.03 37.34
N GLY A 579 100.62 40.66 38.04
CA GLY A 579 100.87 41.32 39.33
C GLY A 579 101.29 40.34 40.43
N ALA A 580 100.62 39.20 40.54
CA ALA A 580 100.98 38.13 41.48
C ALA A 580 102.33 37.50 41.15
N TRP A 581 102.62 37.27 39.85
CA TRP A 581 103.92 36.78 39.39
C TRP A 581 105.06 37.73 39.79
N ARG A 582 104.83 39.04 39.66
CA ARG A 582 105.80 40.08 40.05
C ARG A 582 106.02 40.18 41.57
N LEU A 583 105.06 39.75 42.40
CA LEU A 583 105.18 39.73 43.86
C LEU A 583 105.85 38.45 44.39
N LEU A 584 105.87 37.37 43.59
CA LEU A 584 106.42 36.06 43.95
C LEU A 584 107.88 35.84 43.47
N MET A 585 108.40 36.73 42.63
CA MET A 585 109.81 36.86 42.21
C MET A 585 110.44 38.05 42.91
#